data_AF-A0A0P9SD51-F1
#
_entry.id   AF-A0A0P9SD51-F1
#
_cell.length_a   1.000
_cell.length_b   1.000
_cell.length_c   1.000
_cell.angle_alpha   90.00
_cell.angle_beta   90.00
_cell.angle_gamma   90.00
#
_symmetry.space_group_name_H-M   'P 1'
#
loop_
_entity.id
_entity.type
_entity.pdbx_description
1 polymer ?
#
loop_
_entity_poly.entity_id
_entity_poly.type
_entity_poly.pdbx_seq_one_letter_code
_entity_poly.pdbx_strand_id
1 'polypeptide(L)'
;MLDANLKAQLKSYLERVTRPIEIVASLDDGAKSQEMLALLNDVISVSKDVTLNDSGTDARTPSFSLSSPGHDISLRFAGIPMGHEFTSLVLALLQVGGYPPKVSAETIEQVRALQGEFHFETYFSQSCQNCPDVVQALNLMAVLNPGIKHVAIDGALFKDEVTDRKIMSVPSIYLNGELFGQGRMGLEEILARIDTGAGARQAEKLNAKQAFDVLVVGGGPAGSAAAVYAARKGIRTGVAAERFGGQVLDTMAIENFISVQHTEGPKLAVALEEHVKQYEVDIMNLQRADTLIPGAAGELHEVKFASGASLKAKTVILATGARWREMNVPGEQQYRNKGVAYCPHCDGPLFKGKRVAVIGGGNSGVEAAIDLAGIVSHVTLLEFDVQLRADAVLQRKLHSLPNVTVLTSAQTTEVTGDGQKVNGLRYKNRTTGEEITVPLEGIFVQIGLLPNSEWLKGAIELSPRGEIV
;
A
#
# COMPACT_ATOMS: atom_id res chain seq x y z
N MET A 1 -4.90 28.77 11.31
CA MET A 1 -4.25 27.86 10.35
C MET A 1 -5.25 27.17 9.43
N LEU A 2 -6.37 26.65 9.93
CA LEU A 2 -7.44 26.06 9.11
C LEU A 2 -8.26 27.14 8.41
N ASP A 3 -8.54 26.94 7.12
CA ASP A 3 -9.48 27.79 6.39
C ASP A 3 -10.94 27.56 6.86
N ALA A 4 -11.86 28.41 6.40
CA ALA A 4 -13.25 28.36 6.81
C ALA A 4 -13.96 27.05 6.43
N ASN A 5 -13.58 26.43 5.31
CA ASN A 5 -14.18 25.18 4.84
C ASN A 5 -13.73 24.01 5.72
N LEU A 6 -12.42 23.92 6.00
CA LEU A 6 -11.87 22.90 6.90
C LEU A 6 -12.43 23.03 8.31
N LYS A 7 -12.61 24.26 8.82
CA LYS A 7 -13.27 24.50 10.11
C LYS A 7 -14.71 24.01 10.12
N ALA A 8 -15.47 24.28 9.05
CA ALA A 8 -16.86 23.82 8.95
C ALA A 8 -16.96 22.29 8.89
N GLN A 9 -16.07 21.63 8.13
CA GLN A 9 -15.99 20.18 8.08
C GLN A 9 -15.61 19.58 9.43
N LEU A 10 -14.57 20.11 10.08
CA LEU A 10 -14.12 19.66 11.40
C LEU A 10 -15.25 19.80 12.43
N LYS A 11 -15.97 20.93 12.44
CA LYS A 11 -17.14 21.13 13.30
C LYS A 11 -18.18 20.02 13.10
N SER A 12 -18.56 19.73 11.85
CA SER A 12 -19.56 18.70 11.54
C SER A 12 -19.12 17.29 11.97
N TYR A 13 -17.82 16.99 11.90
CA TYR A 13 -17.30 15.73 12.43
C TYR A 13 -17.34 15.71 13.96
N LEU A 14 -16.88 16.78 14.62
CA LEU A 14 -16.81 16.83 16.08
C LEU A 14 -18.18 16.82 16.75
N GLU A 15 -19.27 17.16 16.06
CA GLU A 15 -20.64 16.95 16.55
C GLU A 15 -20.98 15.46 16.82
N ARG A 16 -20.17 14.52 16.32
CA ARG A 16 -20.37 13.07 16.48
C ARG A 16 -19.61 12.47 17.65
N VAL A 17 -18.81 13.24 18.37
CA VAL A 17 -18.08 12.75 19.55
C VAL A 17 -19.06 12.53 20.70
N THR A 18 -18.79 11.52 21.52
CA THR A 18 -19.65 11.10 22.63
C THR A 18 -18.98 11.26 23.99
N ARG A 19 -17.70 11.63 24.05
CA ARG A 19 -16.95 11.91 25.27
C ARG A 19 -15.93 13.05 25.06
N PRO A 20 -15.55 13.78 26.12
CA PRO A 20 -14.62 14.90 26.00
C PRO A 20 -13.22 14.47 25.56
N ILE A 21 -12.54 15.36 24.87
CA ILE A 21 -11.19 15.20 24.33
C ILE A 21 -10.28 16.23 24.99
N GLU A 22 -9.15 15.78 25.53
CA GLU A 22 -8.12 16.65 26.08
C GLU A 22 -6.89 16.64 25.18
N ILE A 23 -6.49 17.84 24.76
CA ILE A 23 -5.25 18.08 24.04
C ILE A 23 -4.22 18.62 25.02
N VAL A 24 -3.07 17.95 25.16
CA VAL A 24 -1.93 18.45 25.93
C VAL A 24 -0.77 18.72 24.98
N ALA A 25 -0.50 20.01 24.72
CA ALA A 25 0.55 20.46 23.83
C ALA A 25 1.86 20.72 24.58
N SER A 26 2.97 20.41 23.92
CA SER A 26 4.34 20.64 24.34
C SER A 26 4.97 21.54 23.29
N LEU A 27 5.24 22.79 23.67
CA LEU A 27 5.59 23.89 22.76
C LEU A 27 6.88 24.58 23.21
N ASP A 28 7.62 25.15 22.25
CA ASP A 28 8.74 26.05 22.47
C ASP A 28 8.43 27.46 21.90
N ASP A 29 9.40 28.37 21.98
CA ASP A 29 9.26 29.73 21.44
C ASP A 29 9.43 29.81 19.91
N GLY A 30 9.58 28.66 19.23
CA GLY A 30 9.83 28.56 17.81
C GLY A 30 8.59 28.77 16.94
N ALA A 31 8.82 29.17 15.68
CA ALA A 31 7.73 29.44 14.72
C ALA A 31 6.80 28.24 14.49
N LYS A 32 7.33 27.01 14.51
CA LYS A 32 6.53 25.79 14.34
C LYS A 32 5.64 25.47 15.54
N SER A 33 6.06 25.82 16.76
CA SER A 33 5.22 25.77 17.94
C SER A 33 4.06 26.76 17.86
N GLN A 34 4.31 27.97 17.35
CA GLN A 34 3.25 28.96 17.13
C GLN A 34 2.26 28.52 16.05
N GLU A 35 2.72 27.90 14.96
CA GLU A 35 1.85 27.31 13.94
C GLU A 35 0.99 26.16 14.51
N MET A 36 1.59 25.26 15.31
CA MET A 36 0.87 24.19 15.99
C MET A 36 -0.18 24.75 16.95
N LEU A 37 0.17 25.73 17.79
CA LEU A 37 -0.76 26.36 18.70
C LEU A 37 -1.92 27.02 17.96
N ALA A 38 -1.66 27.66 16.81
CA ALA A 38 -2.71 28.23 15.96
C ALA A 38 -3.65 27.15 15.39
N LEU A 39 -3.13 25.98 15.00
CA LEU A 39 -3.95 24.83 14.59
C LEU A 39 -4.80 24.32 15.75
N LEU A 40 -4.23 24.11 16.93
CA LEU A 40 -4.96 23.61 18.10
C LEU A 40 -6.04 24.59 18.58
N ASN A 41 -5.76 25.89 18.53
CA ASN A 41 -6.76 26.93 18.78
C ASN A 41 -7.91 26.89 17.78
N ASP A 42 -7.64 26.63 16.50
CA ASP A 42 -8.71 26.43 15.51
C ASP A 42 -9.57 25.21 15.83
N VAL A 43 -8.98 24.11 16.30
CA VAL A 43 -9.70 22.89 16.70
C VAL A 43 -10.64 23.14 17.88
N ILE A 44 -10.16 23.76 18.96
CA ILE A 44 -11.00 24.05 20.14
C ILE A 44 -12.06 25.13 19.83
N SER A 45 -11.82 26.01 18.84
CA SER A 45 -12.80 27.04 18.46
C SER A 45 -14.08 26.47 17.85
N VAL A 46 -14.04 25.24 17.33
CA VAL A 46 -15.16 24.62 16.62
C VAL A 46 -15.89 23.53 17.43
N SER A 47 -15.40 23.17 18.62
CA SER A 47 -16.08 22.22 19.51
C SER A 47 -15.83 22.53 20.98
N LYS A 48 -16.92 22.51 21.78
CA LYS A 48 -16.88 22.64 23.24
C LYS A 48 -16.37 21.38 23.94
N ASP A 49 -16.37 20.24 23.25
CA ASP A 49 -16.00 18.95 23.79
C ASP A 49 -14.49 18.68 23.68
N VAL A 50 -13.74 19.66 23.17
CA VAL A 50 -12.27 19.61 23.03
C VAL A 50 -11.66 20.72 23.87
N THR A 51 -10.74 20.36 24.77
CA THR A 51 -9.98 21.31 25.60
C THR A 51 -8.50 21.28 25.24
N LEU A 52 -7.80 22.38 25.50
CA LEU A 52 -6.37 22.53 25.25
C LEU A 52 -5.65 22.93 26.55
N ASN A 53 -4.60 22.19 26.88
CA ASN A 53 -3.59 22.54 27.85
C ASN A 53 -2.25 22.69 27.13
N ASP A 54 -1.68 23.89 27.11
CA ASP A 54 -0.41 24.23 26.43
C ASP A 54 0.81 24.18 27.35
N SER A 55 0.64 23.77 28.60
CA SER A 55 1.72 23.65 29.60
C SER A 55 2.40 22.27 29.65
N GLY A 56 2.13 21.41 28.65
CA GLY A 56 2.70 20.07 28.57
C GLY A 56 4.20 20.08 28.33
N THR A 57 4.85 18.96 28.66
CA THR A 57 6.28 18.73 28.38
C THR A 57 6.46 17.39 27.69
N ASP A 58 7.34 17.36 26.68
CA ASP A 58 7.67 16.16 25.93
C ASP A 58 9.10 16.28 25.37
N ALA A 59 9.71 15.15 25.03
CA ALA A 59 11.04 15.14 24.40
C ALA A 59 11.01 15.73 22.98
N ARG A 60 9.86 15.66 22.29
CA ARG A 60 9.67 16.21 20.96
C ARG A 60 8.84 17.49 21.04
N THR A 61 9.44 18.60 20.64
CA THR A 61 8.78 19.91 20.61
C THR A 61 8.94 20.52 19.21
N PRO A 62 7.86 20.97 18.55
CA PRO A 62 6.47 20.96 19.02
C PRO A 62 5.81 19.57 18.90
N SER A 63 4.97 19.22 19.88
CA SER A 63 4.09 18.05 19.81
C SER A 63 2.82 18.24 20.64
N PHE A 64 1.82 17.40 20.44
CA PHE A 64 0.65 17.35 21.32
C PHE A 64 0.10 15.93 21.45
N SER A 65 -0.40 15.61 22.64
CA SER A 65 -1.10 14.36 22.90
C SER A 65 -2.61 14.54 22.83
N LEU A 66 -3.31 13.46 22.48
CA LEU A 66 -4.76 13.36 22.50
C LEU A 66 -5.16 12.30 23.52
N SER A 67 -6.06 12.65 24.43
CA SER A 67 -6.58 11.74 25.45
C SER A 67 -8.04 12.04 25.74
N SER A 68 -8.67 11.20 26.57
CA SER A 68 -10.04 11.41 27.03
C SER A 68 -10.12 11.07 28.52
N PRO A 69 -10.72 11.93 29.37
CA PRO A 69 -10.85 11.67 30.80
C PRO A 69 -11.40 10.28 31.13
N GLY A 70 -10.75 9.60 32.08
CA GLY A 70 -11.13 8.25 32.49
C GLY A 70 -10.75 7.13 31.52
N HIS A 71 -10.03 7.44 30.44
CA HIS A 71 -9.54 6.46 29.48
C HIS A 71 -8.01 6.55 29.37
N ASP A 72 -7.36 5.39 29.39
CA ASP A 72 -5.92 5.29 29.22
C ASP A 72 -5.60 5.20 27.73
N ILE A 73 -5.30 6.36 27.12
CA ILE A 73 -5.01 6.53 25.69
C ILE A 73 -3.66 7.22 25.57
N SER A 74 -2.74 6.60 24.83
CA SER A 74 -1.40 7.15 24.61
C SER A 74 -1.15 7.43 23.12
N LEU A 75 -1.62 8.59 22.69
CA LEU A 75 -1.55 9.03 21.29
C LEU A 75 -0.94 10.43 21.20
N ARG A 76 0.12 10.59 20.40
CA ARG A 76 0.79 11.89 20.19
C ARG A 76 1.09 12.15 18.72
N PHE A 77 0.99 13.42 18.33
CA PHE A 77 1.56 13.93 17.09
C PHE A 77 2.76 14.81 17.44
N ALA A 78 3.94 14.47 16.92
CA ALA A 78 5.14 15.29 16.97
C ALA A 78 5.30 16.02 15.64
N GLY A 79 5.16 17.34 15.66
CA GLY A 79 5.05 18.18 14.47
C GLY A 79 3.60 18.40 14.05
N ILE A 80 3.41 19.03 12.88
CA ILE A 80 2.10 19.58 12.48
C ILE A 80 1.40 18.62 11.50
N PRO A 81 0.32 17.90 11.92
CA PRO A 81 -0.33 16.88 11.10
C PRO A 81 -1.29 17.49 10.07
N MET A 82 -0.72 18.21 9.11
CA MET A 82 -1.43 18.81 7.98
C MET A 82 -1.17 18.01 6.70
N GLY A 83 -1.53 18.56 5.53
CA GLY A 83 -1.44 17.82 4.27
C GLY A 83 -2.35 16.58 4.30
N HIS A 84 -1.79 15.42 3.94
CA HIS A 84 -2.55 14.17 3.96
C HIS A 84 -2.90 13.71 5.39
N GLU A 85 -2.08 14.06 6.39
CA GLU A 85 -2.31 13.68 7.79
C GLU A 85 -3.40 14.49 8.50
N PHE A 86 -3.94 15.54 7.86
CA PHE A 86 -5.09 16.25 8.43
C PHE A 86 -6.28 15.30 8.64
N THR A 87 -6.47 14.35 7.72
CA THR A 87 -7.50 13.31 7.85
C THR A 87 -7.23 12.39 9.04
N SER A 88 -5.97 12.07 9.31
CA SER A 88 -5.54 11.27 10.46
C SER A 88 -5.76 12.00 11.78
N LEU A 89 -5.54 13.31 11.84
CA LEU A 89 -5.89 14.14 13.00
C LEU A 89 -7.41 14.13 13.26
N VAL A 90 -8.23 14.36 12.22
CA VAL A 90 -9.69 14.35 12.35
C VAL A 90 -10.18 12.99 12.87
N LEU A 91 -9.66 11.89 12.32
CA LEU A 91 -10.05 10.55 12.73
C LEU A 91 -9.58 10.22 14.15
N ALA A 92 -8.38 10.65 14.54
CA ALA A 92 -7.90 10.53 15.91
C ALA A 92 -8.79 11.28 16.91
N LEU A 93 -9.18 12.52 16.62
CA LEU A 93 -10.11 13.28 17.46
C LEU A 93 -11.46 12.55 17.60
N LEU A 94 -12.01 12.06 16.49
CA LEU A 94 -13.26 11.28 16.51
C LEU A 94 -13.14 10.04 17.40
N GLN A 95 -12.12 9.22 17.20
CA GLN A 95 -11.92 7.96 17.93
C GLN A 95 -11.61 8.18 19.41
N VAL A 96 -10.74 9.14 19.72
CA VAL A 96 -10.49 9.58 21.11
C VAL A 96 -11.77 10.12 21.73
N GLY A 97 -12.60 10.83 20.97
CA GLY A 97 -13.94 11.30 21.36
C GLY A 97 -15.03 10.23 21.41
N GLY A 98 -14.71 8.94 21.20
CA GLY A 98 -15.65 7.83 21.35
C GLY A 98 -16.46 7.48 20.09
N TYR A 99 -16.18 8.10 18.95
CA TYR A 99 -16.80 7.72 17.68
C TYR A 99 -16.33 6.32 17.24
N PRO A 100 -17.23 5.41 16.84
CA PRO A 100 -16.88 4.03 16.54
C PRO A 100 -15.98 3.92 15.29
N PRO A 101 -14.92 3.09 15.33
CA PRO A 101 -14.06 2.88 14.18
C PRO A 101 -14.77 2.04 13.11
N LYS A 102 -14.42 2.26 11.84
CA LYS A 102 -14.93 1.49 10.69
C LYS A 102 -14.10 0.23 10.41
N VAL A 103 -13.85 -0.57 11.44
CA VAL A 103 -13.16 -1.86 11.33
C VAL A 103 -14.04 -2.97 11.91
N SER A 104 -13.71 -4.23 11.63
CA SER A 104 -14.52 -5.35 12.10
C SER A 104 -14.50 -5.45 13.64
N ALA A 105 -15.61 -5.92 14.23
CA ALA A 105 -15.68 -6.14 15.68
C ALA A 105 -14.61 -7.13 16.15
N GLU A 106 -14.28 -8.14 15.33
CA GLU A 106 -13.20 -9.08 15.61
C GLU A 106 -11.85 -8.39 15.71
N THR A 107 -11.53 -7.48 14.79
CA THR A 107 -10.28 -6.72 14.81
C THR A 107 -10.20 -5.85 16.07
N ILE A 108 -11.31 -5.21 16.48
CA ILE A 108 -11.36 -4.39 17.70
C ILE A 108 -11.04 -5.24 18.94
N GLU A 109 -11.68 -6.40 19.07
CA GLU A 109 -11.46 -7.29 20.19
C GLU A 109 -10.05 -7.88 20.20
N GLN A 110 -9.49 -8.19 19.02
CA GLN A 110 -8.11 -8.63 18.90
C GLN A 110 -7.13 -7.57 19.41
N VAL A 111 -7.29 -6.30 18.99
CA VAL A 111 -6.46 -5.19 19.48
C VAL A 111 -6.57 -5.06 20.99
N ARG A 112 -7.79 -5.09 21.55
CA ARG A 112 -8.03 -5.00 23.01
C ARG A 112 -7.39 -6.16 23.79
N ALA A 113 -7.34 -7.34 23.20
CA ALA A 113 -6.81 -8.55 23.83
C ALA A 113 -5.28 -8.67 23.79
N LEU A 114 -4.59 -7.78 23.05
CA LEU A 114 -3.12 -7.79 23.01
C LEU A 114 -2.52 -7.57 24.40
N GLN A 115 -1.53 -8.40 24.73
CA GLN A 115 -0.76 -8.31 25.96
C GLN A 115 0.65 -7.83 25.65
N GLY A 116 1.18 -6.93 26.49
CA GLY A 116 2.52 -6.36 26.35
C GLY A 116 2.49 -4.84 26.20
N GLU A 117 3.69 -4.25 26.15
CA GLU A 117 3.88 -2.83 25.87
C GLU A 117 4.46 -2.64 24.46
N PHE A 118 3.76 -1.85 23.65
CA PHE A 118 4.13 -1.58 22.27
C PHE A 118 4.23 -0.07 22.06
N HIS A 119 5.45 0.44 21.90
CA HIS A 119 5.71 1.85 21.62
C HIS A 119 6.01 2.03 20.14
N PHE A 120 5.01 2.47 19.39
CA PHE A 120 5.12 2.75 17.97
C PHE A 120 5.53 4.19 17.71
N GLU A 121 6.48 4.36 16.79
CA GLU A 121 6.86 5.66 16.23
C GLU A 121 6.73 5.59 14.71
N THR A 122 5.91 6.47 14.11
CA THR A 122 5.72 6.50 12.66
C THR A 122 6.23 7.81 12.09
N TYR A 123 7.27 7.76 11.28
CA TYR A 123 7.75 8.92 10.53
C TYR A 123 6.95 9.09 9.25
N PHE A 124 6.35 10.26 9.07
CA PHE A 124 5.59 10.64 7.89
C PHE A 124 6.14 11.94 7.26
N SER A 125 5.62 12.28 6.08
CA SER A 125 5.73 13.62 5.52
C SER A 125 4.36 14.14 5.10
N GLN A 126 4.16 15.45 5.11
CA GLN A 126 2.86 16.05 4.77
C GLN A 126 2.42 15.76 3.32
N SER A 127 3.36 15.44 2.42
CA SER A 127 3.11 15.11 1.02
C SER A 127 2.94 13.60 0.75
N CYS A 128 3.09 12.76 1.77
CA CYS A 128 2.99 11.31 1.65
C CYS A 128 1.52 10.84 1.61
N GLN A 129 1.09 10.28 0.47
CA GLN A 129 -0.27 9.76 0.29
C GLN A 129 -0.54 8.43 1.00
N ASN A 130 0.50 7.64 1.27
CA ASN A 130 0.39 6.33 1.91
C ASN A 130 0.54 6.36 3.43
N CYS A 131 1.04 7.46 3.99
CA CYS A 131 1.28 7.61 5.42
C CYS A 131 -0.01 7.61 6.27
N PRO A 132 -1.13 8.22 5.82
CA PRO A 132 -2.34 8.25 6.62
C PRO A 132 -2.86 6.87 6.99
N ASP A 133 -2.78 5.89 6.11
CA ASP A 133 -3.25 4.52 6.38
C ASP A 133 -2.53 3.90 7.59
N VAL A 134 -1.22 4.10 7.66
CA VAL A 134 -0.37 3.58 8.76
C VAL A 134 -0.62 4.36 10.04
N VAL A 135 -0.62 5.70 9.96
CA VAL A 135 -0.84 6.58 11.11
C VAL A 135 -2.22 6.32 11.71
N GLN A 136 -3.25 6.22 10.90
CA GLN A 136 -4.63 5.95 11.36
C GLN A 136 -4.77 4.57 11.98
N ALA A 137 -4.12 3.54 11.42
CA ALA A 137 -4.12 2.21 11.99
C ALA A 137 -3.50 2.19 13.40
N LEU A 138 -2.31 2.77 13.56
CA LEU A 138 -1.61 2.81 14.85
C LEU A 138 -2.28 3.75 15.86
N ASN A 139 -2.87 4.86 15.40
CA ASN A 139 -3.70 5.73 16.24
C ASN A 139 -4.88 4.97 16.83
N LEU A 140 -5.60 4.21 16.00
CA LEU A 140 -6.72 3.42 16.45
C LEU A 140 -6.28 2.35 17.47
N MET A 141 -5.13 1.71 17.25
CA MET A 141 -4.59 0.73 18.21
C MET A 141 -4.32 1.36 19.58
N ALA A 142 -3.71 2.54 19.61
CA ALA A 142 -3.44 3.29 20.84
C ALA A 142 -4.71 3.80 21.54
N VAL A 143 -5.81 4.02 20.79
CA VAL A 143 -7.12 4.36 21.36
C VAL A 143 -7.81 3.13 21.97
N LEU A 144 -7.58 1.94 21.42
CA LEU A 144 -8.27 0.71 21.81
C LEU A 144 -7.58 -0.09 22.92
N ASN A 145 -6.25 0.00 23.04
CA ASN A 145 -5.48 -0.79 24.01
C ASN A 145 -4.45 0.08 24.76
N PRO A 146 -4.51 0.14 26.11
CA PRO A 146 -3.61 0.96 26.93
C PRO A 146 -2.14 0.51 26.87
N GLY A 147 -1.87 -0.75 26.53
CA GLY A 147 -0.52 -1.27 26.30
C GLY A 147 0.12 -0.75 25.01
N ILE A 148 -0.63 -0.03 24.16
CA ILE A 148 -0.14 0.48 22.88
C ILE A 148 -0.02 1.99 22.94
N LYS A 149 1.20 2.49 22.69
CA LYS A 149 1.49 3.92 22.55
C LYS A 149 1.88 4.21 21.12
N HIS A 150 1.41 5.34 20.58
CA HIS A 150 1.77 5.75 19.24
C HIS A 150 2.16 7.23 19.17
N VAL A 151 3.30 7.49 18.52
CA VAL A 151 3.76 8.83 18.17
C VAL A 151 3.89 8.93 16.64
N ALA A 152 3.06 9.76 16.01
CA ALA A 152 3.21 10.13 14.60
C ALA A 152 4.14 11.35 14.48
N ILE A 153 5.24 11.23 13.73
CA ILE A 153 6.35 12.20 13.69
C ILE A 153 6.49 12.79 12.29
N ASP A 154 6.35 14.12 12.17
CA ASP A 154 6.65 14.84 10.93
C ASP A 154 8.17 14.89 10.72
N GLY A 155 8.68 14.03 9.82
CA GLY A 155 10.11 13.94 9.54
C GLY A 155 10.75 15.23 9.04
N ALA A 156 9.95 16.18 8.51
CA ALA A 156 10.46 17.48 8.09
C ALA A 156 10.82 18.39 9.28
N LEU A 157 10.17 18.20 10.43
CA LEU A 157 10.43 18.96 11.66
C LEU A 157 11.50 18.28 12.52
N PHE A 158 11.57 16.95 12.50
CA PHE A 158 12.52 16.15 13.28
C PHE A 158 13.62 15.54 12.39
N LYS A 159 14.32 16.39 11.64
CA LYS A 159 15.33 15.97 10.64
C LYS A 159 16.53 15.23 11.24
N ASP A 160 16.90 15.57 12.46
CA ASP A 160 18.01 14.92 13.16
C ASP A 160 17.67 13.45 13.38
N GLU A 161 16.44 13.14 13.82
CA GLU A 161 15.97 11.77 13.98
C GLU A 161 15.92 11.01 12.64
N VAL A 162 15.46 11.66 11.57
CA VAL A 162 15.44 11.09 10.21
C VAL A 162 16.85 10.72 9.76
N THR A 163 17.83 11.58 10.05
CA THR A 163 19.24 11.39 9.68
C THR A 163 19.88 10.28 10.51
N ASP A 164 19.73 10.34 11.84
CA ASP A 164 20.32 9.38 12.78
C ASP A 164 19.78 7.97 12.56
N ARG A 165 18.48 7.85 12.29
CA ARG A 165 17.81 6.58 12.00
C ARG A 165 17.93 6.15 10.54
N LYS A 166 18.58 6.96 9.68
CA LYS A 166 18.79 6.70 8.25
C LYS A 166 17.49 6.39 7.51
N ILE A 167 16.45 7.17 7.79
CA ILE A 167 15.13 7.00 7.19
C ILE A 167 15.17 7.50 5.74
N MET A 168 15.11 6.55 4.80
CA MET A 168 15.17 6.85 3.36
C MET A 168 13.79 6.89 2.68
N SER A 169 12.73 6.43 3.36
CA SER A 169 11.37 6.38 2.85
C SER A 169 10.34 6.54 3.95
N VAL A 170 9.17 7.08 3.62
CA VAL A 170 8.01 7.19 4.52
C VAL A 170 6.77 6.54 3.88
N PRO A 171 5.84 5.97 4.68
CA PRO A 171 5.89 5.85 6.13
C PRO A 171 6.98 4.86 6.58
N SER A 172 7.68 5.21 7.67
CA SER A 172 8.63 4.31 8.36
C SER A 172 8.18 4.11 9.80
N ILE A 173 7.97 2.86 10.18
CA ILE A 173 7.40 2.45 11.47
C ILE A 173 8.53 1.86 12.31
N TYR A 174 8.65 2.32 13.54
CA TYR A 174 9.49 1.73 14.56
C TYR A 174 8.62 1.19 15.69
N LEU A 175 9.03 0.06 16.26
CA LEU A 175 8.41 -0.56 17.43
C LEU A 175 9.48 -0.74 18.49
N ASN A 176 9.28 -0.13 19.67
CA ASN A 176 10.21 -0.21 20.80
C ASN A 176 11.66 0.19 20.42
N GLY A 177 11.80 1.17 19.52
CA GLY A 177 13.09 1.68 19.05
C GLY A 177 13.68 0.95 17.83
N GLU A 178 13.18 -0.23 17.49
CA GLU A 178 13.65 -1.02 16.34
C GLU A 178 12.80 -0.78 15.09
N LEU A 179 13.40 -0.88 13.90
CA LEU A 179 12.66 -0.73 12.65
C LEU A 179 11.63 -1.86 12.52
N PHE A 180 10.35 -1.49 12.52
CA PHE A 180 9.25 -2.42 12.35
C PHE A 180 8.96 -2.63 10.86
N GLY A 181 8.80 -1.57 10.06
CA GLY A 181 8.48 -1.71 8.64
C GLY A 181 8.47 -0.40 7.89
N GLN A 182 8.39 -0.49 6.56
CA GLN A 182 8.34 0.67 5.68
C GLN A 182 7.28 0.46 4.59
N GLY A 183 6.67 1.56 4.15
CA GLY A 183 5.61 1.52 3.15
C GLY A 183 4.23 1.29 3.75
N ARG A 184 3.24 1.20 2.87
CA ARG A 184 1.82 1.10 3.25
C ARG A 184 1.58 -0.19 4.04
N MET A 185 1.01 -0.05 5.24
CA MET A 185 0.71 -1.16 6.14
C MET A 185 -0.63 -0.91 6.83
N GLY A 186 -1.53 -1.89 6.79
CA GLY A 186 -2.86 -1.79 7.41
C GLY A 186 -2.88 -2.30 8.85
N LEU A 187 -3.99 -2.02 9.56
CA LEU A 187 -4.24 -2.48 10.94
C LEU A 187 -4.07 -4.00 11.09
N GLU A 188 -4.70 -4.79 10.21
CA GLU A 188 -4.63 -6.25 10.26
C GLU A 188 -3.19 -6.77 10.07
N GLU A 189 -2.41 -6.13 9.19
CA GLU A 189 -1.02 -6.50 8.91
C GLU A 189 -0.11 -6.19 10.12
N ILE A 190 -0.31 -5.03 10.76
CA ILE A 190 0.41 -4.68 11.99
C ILE A 190 0.09 -5.69 13.09
N LEU A 191 -1.20 -6.01 13.29
CA LEU A 191 -1.66 -6.97 14.29
C LEU A 191 -1.04 -8.35 14.09
N ALA A 192 -1.03 -8.85 12.85
CA ALA A 192 -0.47 -10.17 12.54
C ALA A 192 1.03 -10.29 12.86
N ARG A 193 1.75 -9.17 12.91
CA ARG A 193 3.18 -9.14 13.22
C ARG A 193 3.50 -9.02 14.70
N ILE A 194 2.60 -8.43 15.50
CA ILE A 194 2.82 -8.24 16.95
C ILE A 194 2.08 -9.25 17.82
N ASP A 195 0.97 -9.80 17.34
CA ASP A 195 0.22 -10.84 18.07
C ASP A 195 0.84 -12.22 17.78
N THR A 196 1.92 -12.54 18.48
CA THR A 196 2.62 -13.84 18.35
C THR A 196 1.73 -15.05 18.66
N GLY A 197 0.58 -14.86 19.34
CA GLY A 197 -0.44 -15.89 19.59
C GLY A 197 -1.62 -15.87 18.62
N ALA A 198 -1.75 -14.87 17.74
CA ALA A 198 -2.84 -14.79 16.74
C ALA A 198 -2.76 -15.91 15.72
N GLY A 199 -1.57 -16.23 15.22
CA GLY A 199 -1.40 -17.16 14.10
C GLY A 199 -2.07 -18.51 14.36
N ALA A 200 -1.85 -19.10 15.54
CA ALA A 200 -2.45 -20.38 15.93
C ALA A 200 -3.98 -20.27 16.09
N ARG A 201 -4.48 -19.24 16.79
CA ARG A 201 -5.92 -19.02 16.99
C ARG A 201 -6.66 -18.77 15.68
N GLN A 202 -6.05 -18.01 14.78
CA GLN A 202 -6.62 -17.70 13.47
C GLN A 202 -6.60 -18.94 12.56
N ALA A 203 -5.54 -19.74 12.62
CA ALA A 203 -5.50 -21.03 11.92
C ALA A 203 -6.57 -22.00 12.44
N GLU A 204 -6.76 -22.12 13.75
CA GLU A 204 -7.85 -22.90 14.35
C GLU A 204 -9.23 -22.41 13.89
N LYS A 205 -9.45 -21.10 13.91
CA LYS A 205 -10.71 -20.49 13.45
C LYS A 205 -11.00 -20.80 11.98
N LEU A 206 -9.97 -20.73 11.12
CA LEU A 206 -10.10 -21.10 9.71
C LEU A 206 -10.38 -22.60 9.54
N ASN A 207 -9.65 -23.45 10.26
CA ASN A 207 -9.85 -24.91 10.24
C ASN A 207 -11.26 -25.32 10.70
N ALA A 208 -11.89 -24.54 11.59
CA ALA A 208 -13.25 -24.79 12.06
C ALA A 208 -14.35 -24.37 11.06
N LYS A 209 -14.02 -23.66 9.98
CA LYS A 209 -15.02 -23.25 8.98
C LYS A 209 -15.55 -24.46 8.21
N GLN A 210 -16.86 -24.49 8.00
CA GLN A 210 -17.48 -25.47 7.12
C GLN A 210 -17.02 -25.26 5.68
N ALA A 211 -16.98 -26.36 4.92
CA ALA A 211 -16.59 -26.36 3.52
C ALA A 211 -17.42 -25.34 2.72
N PHE A 212 -16.75 -24.64 1.81
CA PHE A 212 -17.38 -23.69 0.90
C PHE A 212 -17.97 -24.40 -0.32
N ASP A 213 -18.99 -23.83 -0.93
CA ASP A 213 -19.39 -24.23 -2.28
C ASP A 213 -18.34 -23.74 -3.29
N VAL A 214 -17.86 -22.49 -3.11
CA VAL A 214 -16.77 -21.89 -3.87
C VAL A 214 -15.79 -21.20 -2.93
N LEU A 215 -14.50 -21.57 -3.01
CA LEU A 215 -13.41 -20.84 -2.40
C LEU A 215 -12.59 -20.12 -3.48
N VAL A 216 -12.57 -18.79 -3.42
CA VAL A 216 -11.72 -17.95 -4.28
C VAL A 216 -10.39 -17.71 -3.56
N VAL A 217 -9.28 -18.02 -4.22
CA VAL A 217 -7.92 -17.77 -3.71
C VAL A 217 -7.33 -16.58 -4.45
N GLY A 218 -7.23 -15.45 -3.76
CA GLY A 218 -6.81 -14.15 -4.30
C GLY A 218 -7.92 -13.10 -4.20
N GLY A 219 -7.61 -11.95 -3.60
CA GLY A 219 -8.55 -10.86 -3.35
C GLY A 219 -8.44 -9.67 -4.31
N GLY A 220 -7.76 -9.83 -5.45
CA GLY A 220 -7.68 -8.80 -6.49
C GLY A 220 -8.95 -8.69 -7.32
N PRO A 221 -8.97 -7.84 -8.38
CA PRO A 221 -10.17 -7.60 -9.19
C PRO A 221 -10.85 -8.86 -9.73
N ALA A 222 -10.07 -9.86 -10.17
CA ALA A 222 -10.60 -11.13 -10.64
C ALA A 222 -11.31 -11.92 -9.53
N GLY A 223 -10.72 -11.97 -8.33
CA GLY A 223 -11.30 -12.65 -7.18
C GLY A 223 -12.54 -11.95 -6.63
N SER A 224 -12.51 -10.61 -6.54
CA SER A 224 -13.68 -9.82 -6.15
C SER A 224 -14.86 -10.03 -7.12
N ALA A 225 -14.59 -10.03 -8.43
CA ALA A 225 -15.61 -10.30 -9.44
C ALA A 225 -16.19 -11.72 -9.29
N ALA A 226 -15.34 -12.74 -9.16
CA ALA A 226 -15.78 -14.12 -8.95
C ALA A 226 -16.66 -14.27 -7.70
N ALA A 227 -16.26 -13.63 -6.59
CA ALA A 227 -16.99 -13.66 -5.33
C ALA A 227 -18.39 -13.03 -5.43
N VAL A 228 -18.49 -11.85 -6.04
CA VAL A 228 -19.79 -11.18 -6.29
C VAL A 228 -20.69 -12.09 -7.13
N TYR A 229 -20.17 -12.67 -8.21
CA TYR A 229 -20.99 -13.53 -9.08
C TYR A 229 -21.43 -14.83 -8.41
N ALA A 230 -20.55 -15.46 -7.63
CA ALA A 230 -20.88 -16.67 -6.86
C ALA A 230 -21.93 -16.37 -5.78
N ALA A 231 -21.72 -15.34 -4.97
CA ALA A 231 -22.62 -14.99 -3.87
C ALA A 231 -24.02 -14.57 -4.37
N ARG A 232 -24.12 -13.95 -5.56
CA ARG A 232 -25.40 -13.64 -6.22
C ARG A 232 -26.24 -14.89 -6.57
N LYS A 233 -25.65 -16.09 -6.53
CA LYS A 233 -26.36 -17.36 -6.69
C LYS A 233 -26.76 -18.01 -5.36
N GLY A 234 -26.47 -17.37 -4.23
CA GLY A 234 -26.83 -17.85 -2.90
C GLY A 234 -26.02 -19.06 -2.42
N ILE A 235 -24.86 -19.31 -3.03
CA ILE A 235 -23.96 -20.40 -2.62
C ILE A 235 -22.90 -19.90 -1.64
N ARG A 236 -22.45 -20.79 -0.74
CA ARG A 236 -21.50 -20.46 0.33
C ARG A 236 -20.15 -20.09 -0.28
N THR A 237 -19.83 -18.80 -0.26
CA THR A 237 -18.68 -18.23 -0.98
C THR A 237 -17.65 -17.70 0.01
N GLY A 238 -16.40 -18.13 -0.15
CA GLY A 238 -15.26 -17.61 0.61
C GLY A 238 -14.22 -16.97 -0.30
N VAL A 239 -13.54 -15.94 0.18
CA VAL A 239 -12.37 -15.32 -0.48
C VAL A 239 -11.21 -15.36 0.49
N ALA A 240 -10.18 -16.15 0.18
CA ALA A 240 -8.92 -16.15 0.93
C ALA A 240 -7.88 -15.31 0.17
N ALA A 241 -7.31 -14.30 0.80
CA ALA A 241 -6.39 -13.36 0.15
C ALA A 241 -5.25 -12.96 1.08
N GLU A 242 -4.05 -12.77 0.53
CA GLU A 242 -2.97 -12.10 1.28
C GLU A 242 -3.36 -10.66 1.59
N ARG A 243 -3.80 -9.92 0.57
CA ARG A 243 -4.24 -8.53 0.65
C ARG A 243 -5.40 -8.30 -0.31
N PHE A 244 -6.56 -7.91 0.21
CA PHE A 244 -7.72 -7.57 -0.62
C PHE A 244 -7.41 -6.36 -1.51
N GLY A 245 -7.91 -6.34 -2.75
CA GLY A 245 -7.59 -5.33 -3.76
C GLY A 245 -6.41 -5.72 -4.67
N GLY A 246 -5.47 -6.55 -4.21
CA GLY A 246 -4.36 -7.03 -5.04
C GLY A 246 -3.46 -5.90 -5.56
N GLN A 247 -3.09 -5.94 -6.85
CA GLN A 247 -2.15 -4.99 -7.45
C GLN A 247 -2.69 -3.55 -7.53
N VAL A 248 -4.00 -3.35 -7.70
CA VAL A 248 -4.53 -2.00 -7.90
C VAL A 248 -4.31 -1.13 -6.67
N LEU A 249 -4.14 -1.70 -5.47
CA LEU A 249 -3.82 -0.92 -4.26
C LEU A 249 -2.53 -0.10 -4.38
N ASP A 250 -1.58 -0.55 -5.19
CA ASP A 250 -0.29 0.12 -5.39
C ASP A 250 -0.27 0.95 -6.69
N THR A 251 -1.42 1.08 -7.36
CA THR A 251 -1.60 1.90 -8.56
C THR A 251 -2.17 3.26 -8.19
N MET A 252 -1.63 4.33 -8.78
CA MET A 252 -2.18 5.68 -8.60
C MET A 252 -3.34 5.90 -9.57
N ALA A 253 -3.12 6.56 -10.71
CA ALA A 253 -4.17 6.84 -11.67
C ALA A 253 -4.57 5.59 -12.47
N ILE A 254 -5.88 5.40 -12.65
CA ILE A 254 -6.48 4.36 -13.48
C ILE A 254 -7.51 5.04 -14.39
N GLU A 255 -7.26 5.02 -15.70
CA GLU A 255 -8.07 5.72 -16.72
C GLU A 255 -8.65 4.78 -17.78
N ASN A 256 -8.50 3.48 -17.57
CA ASN A 256 -8.91 2.43 -18.49
C ASN A 256 -9.92 1.44 -17.88
N PHE A 257 -10.49 1.77 -16.71
CA PHE A 257 -11.60 1.00 -16.14
C PHE A 257 -12.92 1.46 -16.79
N ILE A 258 -13.41 0.68 -17.76
CA ILE A 258 -14.57 1.04 -18.60
C ILE A 258 -15.74 1.58 -17.78
N SER A 259 -16.37 2.67 -18.27
CA SER A 259 -17.40 3.50 -17.60
C SER A 259 -16.89 4.46 -16.51
N VAL A 260 -15.64 4.32 -16.06
CA VAL A 260 -15.00 5.23 -15.10
C VAL A 260 -13.82 5.92 -15.78
N GLN A 261 -14.00 7.20 -16.11
CA GLN A 261 -12.99 7.98 -16.85
C GLN A 261 -11.67 8.13 -16.09
N HIS A 262 -11.75 8.27 -14.77
CA HIS A 262 -10.59 8.37 -13.89
C HIS A 262 -10.94 7.87 -12.49
N THR A 263 -10.10 7.02 -11.93
CA THR A 263 -10.13 6.63 -10.52
C THR A 263 -8.72 6.39 -10.01
N GLU A 264 -8.60 6.15 -8.72
CA GLU A 264 -7.35 5.75 -8.10
C GLU A 264 -7.42 4.30 -7.62
N GLY A 265 -6.27 3.65 -7.56
CA GLY A 265 -6.13 2.28 -7.10
C GLY A 265 -6.73 1.98 -5.73
N PRO A 266 -6.37 2.74 -4.66
CA PRO A 266 -6.99 2.59 -3.34
C PRO A 266 -8.50 2.79 -3.36
N LYS A 267 -9.00 3.77 -4.11
CA LYS A 267 -10.43 4.03 -4.26
C LYS A 267 -11.16 2.86 -4.94
N LEU A 268 -10.56 2.30 -5.99
CA LEU A 268 -11.10 1.12 -6.67
C LEU A 268 -11.12 -0.10 -5.76
N ALA A 269 -10.04 -0.35 -4.99
CA ALA A 269 -9.98 -1.46 -4.06
C ALA A 269 -11.08 -1.41 -2.99
N VAL A 270 -11.33 -0.22 -2.42
CA VAL A 270 -12.44 0.00 -1.48
C VAL A 270 -13.78 -0.27 -2.16
N ALA A 271 -14.02 0.25 -3.37
CA ALA A 271 -15.26 0.02 -4.10
C ALA A 271 -15.49 -1.48 -4.41
N LEU A 272 -14.43 -2.23 -4.73
CA LEU A 272 -14.50 -3.67 -4.92
C LEU A 272 -14.87 -4.38 -3.61
N GLU A 273 -14.25 -4.00 -2.50
CA GLU A 273 -14.52 -4.61 -1.19
C GLU A 273 -15.95 -4.32 -0.73
N GLU A 274 -16.41 -3.08 -0.87
CA GLU A 274 -17.78 -2.65 -0.56
C GLU A 274 -18.81 -3.45 -1.37
N HIS A 275 -18.58 -3.67 -2.67
CA HIS A 275 -19.48 -4.47 -3.49
C HIS A 275 -19.48 -5.95 -3.09
N VAL A 276 -18.33 -6.52 -2.70
CA VAL A 276 -18.30 -7.89 -2.15
C VAL A 276 -19.08 -7.97 -0.83
N LYS A 277 -18.90 -6.99 0.07
CA LYS A 277 -19.59 -6.90 1.37
C LYS A 277 -21.09 -6.66 1.30
N GLN A 278 -21.65 -6.31 0.13
CA GLN A 278 -23.10 -6.28 -0.08
C GLN A 278 -23.75 -7.67 -0.05
N TYR A 279 -22.94 -8.74 -0.16
CA TYR A 279 -23.39 -10.12 -0.13
C TYR A 279 -22.76 -10.86 1.07
N GLU A 280 -23.30 -12.04 1.38
CA GLU A 280 -22.77 -12.93 2.44
C GLU A 280 -21.51 -13.67 1.97
N VAL A 281 -20.45 -12.92 1.68
CA VAL A 281 -19.12 -13.45 1.33
C VAL A 281 -18.22 -13.44 2.56
N ASP A 282 -17.62 -14.58 2.85
CA ASP A 282 -16.63 -14.71 3.92
C ASP A 282 -15.25 -14.28 3.38
N ILE A 283 -14.85 -13.04 3.67
CA ILE A 283 -13.54 -12.51 3.27
C ILE A 283 -12.51 -12.83 4.37
N MET A 284 -11.45 -13.53 4.00
CA MET A 284 -10.39 -14.00 4.88
C MET A 284 -9.05 -13.41 4.40
N ASN A 285 -8.67 -12.27 4.98
CA ASN A 285 -7.41 -11.57 4.68
C ASN A 285 -6.20 -12.25 5.36
N LEU A 286 -5.00 -11.83 4.92
CA LEU A 286 -3.71 -12.31 5.41
C LEU A 286 -3.52 -13.82 5.25
N GLN A 287 -4.17 -14.41 4.25
CA GLN A 287 -4.09 -15.83 3.93
C GLN A 287 -3.27 -16.04 2.66
N ARG A 288 -2.00 -16.41 2.82
CA ARG A 288 -1.15 -16.88 1.72
C ARG A 288 -1.38 -18.37 1.50
N ALA A 289 -1.95 -18.73 0.35
CA ALA A 289 -2.06 -20.13 -0.05
C ALA A 289 -0.67 -20.72 -0.31
N ASP A 290 -0.49 -21.97 0.11
CA ASP A 290 0.81 -22.66 0.09
C ASP A 290 0.72 -24.02 -0.62
N THR A 291 -0.38 -24.74 -0.49
CA THR A 291 -0.57 -26.03 -1.18
C THR A 291 -2.04 -26.19 -1.59
N LEU A 292 -2.27 -26.62 -2.83
CA LEU A 292 -3.57 -27.11 -3.29
C LEU A 292 -3.56 -28.63 -3.29
N ILE A 293 -4.56 -29.23 -2.65
CA ILE A 293 -4.83 -30.67 -2.69
C ILE A 293 -6.14 -30.87 -3.46
N PRO A 294 -6.08 -31.30 -4.74
CA PRO A 294 -7.28 -31.55 -5.51
C PRO A 294 -8.05 -32.76 -4.94
N GLY A 295 -9.35 -32.60 -4.67
CA GLY A 295 -10.23 -33.73 -4.39
C GLY A 295 -10.52 -34.54 -5.66
N ALA A 296 -10.83 -35.83 -5.49
CA ALA A 296 -11.36 -36.64 -6.59
C ALA A 296 -12.79 -36.20 -6.97
N ALA A 297 -13.36 -36.79 -8.02
CA ALA A 297 -14.71 -36.46 -8.47
C ALA A 297 -15.75 -36.61 -7.33
N GLY A 298 -16.38 -35.50 -6.94
CA GLY A 298 -17.36 -35.46 -5.85
C GLY A 298 -16.78 -35.24 -4.45
N GLU A 299 -15.45 -35.23 -4.31
CA GLU A 299 -14.76 -34.88 -3.07
C GLU A 299 -14.45 -33.38 -3.00
N LEU A 300 -14.12 -32.90 -1.80
CA LEU A 300 -13.73 -31.51 -1.59
C LEU A 300 -12.26 -31.29 -1.95
N HIS A 301 -11.98 -30.17 -2.59
CA HIS A 301 -10.62 -29.64 -2.67
C HIS A 301 -10.21 -29.04 -1.34
N GLU A 302 -8.92 -29.11 -1.01
CA GLU A 302 -8.35 -28.48 0.18
C GLU A 302 -7.24 -27.49 -0.22
N VAL A 303 -7.31 -26.28 0.31
CA VAL A 303 -6.26 -25.27 0.19
C VAL A 303 -5.62 -25.10 1.56
N LYS A 304 -4.32 -25.36 1.63
CA LYS A 304 -3.50 -25.10 2.82
C LYS A 304 -2.83 -23.74 2.69
N PHE A 305 -2.69 -23.07 3.83
CA PHE A 305 -2.13 -21.74 3.93
C PHE A 305 -0.80 -21.77 4.68
N ALA A 306 0.06 -20.78 4.42
CA ALA A 306 1.37 -20.65 5.08
C ALA A 306 1.26 -20.51 6.61
N SER A 307 0.08 -20.12 7.12
CA SER A 307 -0.25 -20.09 8.55
C SER A 307 -0.43 -21.47 9.19
N GLY A 308 -0.46 -22.54 8.39
CA GLY A 308 -0.82 -23.90 8.82
C GLY A 308 -2.34 -24.17 8.83
N ALA A 309 -3.15 -23.16 8.50
CA ALA A 309 -4.58 -23.33 8.30
C ALA A 309 -4.90 -24.12 7.01
N SER A 310 -6.10 -24.67 6.95
CA SER A 310 -6.66 -25.32 5.77
C SER A 310 -8.13 -24.94 5.60
N LEU A 311 -8.56 -24.75 4.35
CA LEU A 311 -9.96 -24.56 4.00
C LEU A 311 -10.35 -25.59 2.94
N LYS A 312 -11.61 -26.05 3.01
CA LYS A 312 -12.16 -27.02 2.07
C LYS A 312 -13.26 -26.41 1.23
N ALA A 313 -13.35 -26.82 -0.03
CA ALA A 313 -14.39 -26.34 -0.93
C ALA A 313 -14.78 -27.36 -2.00
N LYS A 314 -16.04 -27.31 -2.45
CA LYS A 314 -16.50 -28.11 -3.60
C LYS A 314 -15.85 -27.64 -4.91
N THR A 315 -15.57 -26.34 -5.02
CA THR A 315 -14.87 -25.76 -6.17
C THR A 315 -13.90 -24.67 -5.69
N VAL A 316 -12.79 -24.52 -6.41
CA VAL A 316 -11.76 -23.51 -6.11
C VAL A 316 -11.54 -22.64 -7.34
N ILE A 317 -11.53 -21.32 -7.15
CA ILE A 317 -11.17 -20.34 -8.20
C ILE A 317 -9.82 -19.76 -7.83
N LEU A 318 -8.81 -19.96 -8.67
CA LEU A 318 -7.46 -19.44 -8.47
C LEU A 318 -7.33 -18.08 -9.17
N ALA A 319 -7.28 -17.01 -8.39
CA ALA A 319 -7.21 -15.62 -8.84
C ALA A 319 -6.02 -14.88 -8.19
N THR A 320 -4.89 -15.58 -8.04
CA THR A 320 -3.69 -15.09 -7.32
C THR A 320 -2.88 -14.04 -8.09
N GLY A 321 -3.23 -13.79 -9.35
CA GLY A 321 -2.59 -12.78 -10.19
C GLY A 321 -1.12 -13.08 -10.45
N ALA A 322 -0.32 -12.03 -10.53
CA ALA A 322 1.10 -12.10 -10.80
C ALA A 322 1.85 -10.98 -10.09
N ARG A 323 3.17 -10.93 -10.26
CA ARG A 323 4.02 -9.83 -9.83
C ARG A 323 4.99 -9.46 -10.95
N TRP A 324 5.29 -8.18 -11.08
CA TRP A 324 6.29 -7.71 -12.03
C TRP A 324 7.70 -8.02 -11.52
N ARG A 325 8.60 -8.38 -12.43
CA ARG A 325 10.02 -8.44 -12.11
C ARG A 325 10.56 -7.02 -12.00
N GLU A 326 11.19 -6.73 -10.87
CA GLU A 326 11.84 -5.46 -10.59
C GLU A 326 13.27 -5.46 -11.13
N MET A 327 13.82 -4.27 -11.39
CA MET A 327 15.23 -4.08 -11.73
C MET A 327 16.13 -4.36 -10.52
N ASN A 328 15.63 -4.18 -9.31
CA ASN A 328 16.33 -4.27 -8.03
C ASN A 328 17.53 -3.33 -7.95
N VAL A 329 17.31 -2.06 -8.32
CA VAL A 329 18.36 -1.01 -8.33
C VAL A 329 17.99 0.14 -7.39
N PRO A 330 18.98 0.88 -6.85
CA PRO A 330 18.71 2.08 -6.09
C PRO A 330 17.86 3.08 -6.88
N GLY A 331 16.92 3.74 -6.19
CA GLY A 331 15.97 4.68 -6.77
C GLY A 331 14.70 4.05 -7.34
N GLU A 332 14.68 2.76 -7.70
CA GLU A 332 13.50 2.12 -8.30
C GLU A 332 12.25 2.24 -7.42
N GLN A 333 12.35 1.81 -6.15
CA GLN A 333 11.23 1.89 -5.20
C GLN A 333 10.87 3.34 -4.86
N GLN A 334 11.86 4.23 -4.76
CA GLN A 334 11.65 5.64 -4.44
C GLN A 334 10.82 6.36 -5.53
N TYR A 335 11.07 6.03 -6.79
CA TYR A 335 10.43 6.66 -7.95
C TYR A 335 9.31 5.83 -8.58
N ARG A 336 8.91 4.73 -7.92
CA ARG A 336 7.69 3.99 -8.26
C ARG A 336 6.49 4.92 -8.23
N ASN A 337 5.67 4.89 -9.29
CA ASN A 337 4.54 5.80 -9.52
C ASN A 337 4.93 7.29 -9.64
N LYS A 338 6.23 7.61 -9.78
CA LYS A 338 6.79 8.96 -9.95
C LYS A 338 7.72 9.03 -11.18
N GLY A 339 7.47 8.17 -12.16
CA GLY A 339 8.26 8.03 -13.37
C GLY A 339 8.71 6.59 -13.63
N VAL A 340 8.85 5.75 -12.59
CA VAL A 340 8.98 4.30 -12.77
C VAL A 340 7.59 3.66 -12.85
N ALA A 341 7.33 2.98 -13.95
CA ALA A 341 6.07 2.33 -14.30
C ALA A 341 6.31 0.90 -14.78
N TYR A 342 5.29 0.05 -14.65
CA TYR A 342 5.34 -1.36 -15.06
C TYR A 342 4.33 -1.71 -16.16
N CYS A 343 3.38 -0.82 -16.44
CA CYS A 343 2.31 -1.07 -17.41
C CYS A 343 2.31 0.02 -18.49
N PRO A 344 2.82 -0.25 -19.71
CA PRO A 344 2.83 0.73 -20.79
C PRO A 344 1.42 1.16 -21.19
N HIS A 345 0.45 0.24 -21.19
CA HIS A 345 -0.94 0.52 -21.51
C HIS A 345 -1.65 1.42 -20.47
N CYS A 346 -1.17 1.39 -19.23
CA CYS A 346 -1.75 2.13 -18.12
C CYS A 346 -1.20 3.56 -18.10
N ASP A 347 0.14 3.69 -18.14
CA ASP A 347 0.81 4.96 -17.86
C ASP A 347 1.32 5.66 -19.14
N GLY A 348 1.40 4.97 -20.28
CA GLY A 348 1.94 5.49 -21.54
C GLY A 348 1.40 6.87 -21.95
N PRO A 349 0.07 7.12 -21.91
CA PRO A 349 -0.51 8.43 -22.23
C PRO A 349 0.02 9.59 -21.38
N LEU A 350 0.44 9.34 -20.13
CA LEU A 350 0.96 10.36 -19.21
C LEU A 350 2.33 10.90 -19.65
N PHE A 351 3.04 10.18 -20.51
CA PHE A 351 4.38 10.53 -21.01
C PHE A 351 4.35 11.18 -22.40
N LYS A 352 3.20 11.68 -22.85
CA LYS A 352 3.08 12.38 -24.15
C LYS A 352 4.14 13.47 -24.29
N GLY A 353 4.93 13.38 -25.37
CA GLY A 353 6.03 14.31 -25.66
C GLY A 353 7.27 14.21 -24.74
N LYS A 354 7.31 13.25 -23.81
CA LYS A 354 8.46 12.99 -22.92
C LYS A 354 9.40 11.94 -23.48
N ARG A 355 10.60 11.83 -22.93
CA ARG A 355 11.56 10.76 -23.23
C ARG A 355 11.38 9.67 -22.19
N VAL A 356 11.35 8.43 -22.65
CA VAL A 356 11.13 7.28 -21.78
C VAL A 356 12.13 6.18 -22.08
N ALA A 357 12.39 5.32 -21.10
CA ALA A 357 13.10 4.06 -21.30
C ALA A 357 12.15 2.88 -21.17
N VAL A 358 12.44 1.80 -21.90
CA VAL A 358 11.83 0.49 -21.70
C VAL A 358 12.92 -0.50 -21.30
N ILE A 359 12.72 -1.22 -20.20
CA ILE A 359 13.71 -2.14 -19.66
C ILE A 359 13.30 -3.57 -19.96
N GLY A 360 14.04 -4.25 -20.83
CA GLY A 360 13.78 -5.60 -21.32
C GLY A 360 13.50 -5.63 -22.83
N GLY A 361 14.13 -6.56 -23.54
CA GLY A 361 14.05 -6.74 -24.99
C GLY A 361 13.42 -8.07 -25.43
N GLY A 362 12.57 -8.66 -24.60
CA GLY A 362 11.60 -9.68 -25.01
C GLY A 362 10.38 -9.07 -25.71
N ASN A 363 9.40 -9.90 -26.13
CA ASN A 363 8.20 -9.41 -26.84
C ASN A 363 7.51 -8.27 -26.11
N SER A 364 7.23 -8.41 -24.81
CA SER A 364 6.54 -7.38 -24.02
C SER A 364 7.27 -6.04 -24.03
N GLY A 365 8.59 -6.04 -23.86
CA GLY A 365 9.38 -4.80 -23.88
C GLY A 365 9.49 -4.18 -25.26
N VAL A 366 9.66 -4.99 -26.31
CA VAL A 366 9.72 -4.47 -27.69
C VAL A 366 8.36 -3.93 -28.15
N GLU A 367 7.26 -4.62 -27.85
CA GLU A 367 5.91 -4.12 -28.12
C GLU A 367 5.62 -2.84 -27.34
N ALA A 368 5.96 -2.79 -26.05
CA ALA A 368 5.83 -1.58 -25.24
C ALA A 368 6.60 -0.39 -25.84
N ALA A 369 7.83 -0.62 -26.32
CA ALA A 369 8.62 0.43 -26.97
C ALA A 369 7.99 0.89 -28.29
N ILE A 370 7.43 -0.02 -29.09
CA ILE A 370 6.71 0.32 -30.33
C ILE A 370 5.46 1.15 -30.03
N ASP A 371 4.69 0.75 -29.01
CA ASP A 371 3.47 1.45 -28.58
C ASP A 371 3.80 2.86 -28.08
N LEU A 372 4.73 2.96 -27.12
CA LEU A 372 5.17 4.24 -26.55
C LEU A 372 5.76 5.17 -27.60
N ALA A 373 6.49 4.67 -28.60
CA ALA A 373 7.06 5.47 -29.67
C ALA A 373 6.01 6.26 -30.49
N GLY A 374 4.74 5.84 -30.48
CA GLY A 374 3.62 6.58 -31.09
C GLY A 374 3.11 7.77 -30.26
N ILE A 375 3.49 7.86 -28.97
CA ILE A 375 2.93 8.80 -27.99
C ILE A 375 4.00 9.78 -27.48
N VAL A 376 5.20 9.26 -27.25
CA VAL A 376 6.29 9.94 -26.54
C VAL A 376 7.29 10.58 -27.54
N SER A 377 8.17 11.47 -27.07
CA SER A 377 9.15 12.12 -27.95
C SER A 377 10.35 11.21 -28.30
N HIS A 378 10.77 10.34 -27.39
CA HIS A 378 11.83 9.35 -27.65
C HIS A 378 11.69 8.13 -26.74
N VAL A 379 12.02 6.94 -27.25
CA VAL A 379 12.11 5.70 -26.47
C VAL A 379 13.53 5.16 -26.51
N THR A 380 14.11 4.89 -25.34
CA THR A 380 15.37 4.15 -25.22
C THR A 380 15.10 2.75 -24.66
N LEU A 381 15.21 1.71 -25.47
CA LEU A 381 15.07 0.32 -25.02
C LEU A 381 16.42 -0.19 -24.52
N LEU A 382 16.48 -0.66 -23.28
CA LEU A 382 17.64 -1.31 -22.69
C LEU A 382 17.41 -2.82 -22.60
N GLU A 383 18.29 -3.59 -23.24
CA GLU A 383 18.35 -5.06 -23.15
C GLU A 383 19.62 -5.47 -22.41
N PHE A 384 19.45 -6.31 -21.39
CA PHE A 384 20.52 -6.80 -20.53
C PHE A 384 21.47 -7.74 -21.28
N ASP A 385 20.94 -8.56 -22.18
CA ASP A 385 21.67 -9.49 -23.03
C ASP A 385 22.32 -8.78 -24.23
N VAL A 386 23.19 -9.47 -24.95
CA VAL A 386 23.88 -8.91 -26.15
C VAL A 386 22.95 -8.70 -27.34
N GLN A 387 21.77 -9.31 -27.31
CA GLN A 387 20.76 -9.29 -28.37
C GLN A 387 19.34 -9.28 -27.80
N LEU A 388 18.39 -8.73 -28.58
CA LEU A 388 16.96 -8.79 -28.26
C LEU A 388 16.45 -10.23 -28.36
N ARG A 389 15.51 -10.59 -27.48
CA ARG A 389 14.84 -11.90 -27.47
C ARG A 389 13.46 -11.88 -28.12
N ALA A 390 12.97 -10.70 -28.50
CA ALA A 390 11.68 -10.55 -29.14
C ALA A 390 11.62 -11.19 -30.53
N ASP A 391 10.41 -11.45 -31.03
CA ASP A 391 10.21 -11.98 -32.37
C ASP A 391 10.80 -11.07 -33.45
N ALA A 392 11.39 -11.66 -34.48
CA ALA A 392 12.11 -10.91 -35.52
C ALA A 392 11.25 -9.85 -36.22
N VAL A 393 9.93 -10.06 -36.31
CA VAL A 393 8.98 -9.07 -36.87
C VAL A 393 8.88 -7.82 -36.00
N LEU A 394 8.87 -7.99 -34.68
CA LEU A 394 8.82 -6.90 -33.71
C LEU A 394 10.16 -6.15 -33.70
N GLN A 395 11.29 -6.86 -33.74
CA GLN A 395 12.60 -6.22 -33.83
C GLN A 395 12.73 -5.36 -35.11
N ARG A 396 12.32 -5.89 -36.28
CA ARG A 396 12.30 -5.10 -37.52
C ARG A 396 11.42 -3.87 -37.42
N LYS A 397 10.24 -4.00 -36.82
CA LYS A 397 9.35 -2.85 -36.60
C LYS A 397 9.99 -1.83 -35.66
N LEU A 398 10.56 -2.24 -34.54
CA LEU A 398 11.24 -1.38 -33.57
C LEU A 398 12.36 -0.57 -34.24
N HIS A 399 13.26 -1.24 -34.98
CA HIS A 399 14.36 -0.58 -35.67
C HIS A 399 13.92 0.33 -36.84
N SER A 400 12.67 0.21 -37.32
CA SER A 400 12.15 1.12 -38.34
C SER A 400 11.67 2.48 -37.78
N LEU A 401 11.58 2.62 -36.45
CA LEU A 401 11.06 3.82 -35.80
C LEU A 401 12.17 4.87 -35.61
N PRO A 402 11.98 6.13 -36.07
CA PRO A 402 13.04 7.14 -36.06
C PRO A 402 13.32 7.73 -34.67
N ASN A 403 12.42 7.55 -33.70
CA ASN A 403 12.52 8.06 -32.34
C ASN A 403 12.83 6.97 -31.31
N VAL A 404 13.42 5.86 -31.74
CA VAL A 404 13.80 4.74 -30.86
C VAL A 404 15.29 4.49 -30.90
N THR A 405 15.90 4.37 -29.72
CA THR A 405 17.28 3.89 -29.54
C THR A 405 17.25 2.53 -28.86
N VAL A 406 18.00 1.56 -29.39
CA VAL A 406 18.13 0.22 -28.79
C VAL A 406 19.55 0.06 -28.26
N LEU A 407 19.66 -0.25 -26.96
CA LEU A 407 20.92 -0.48 -26.27
C LEU A 407 20.95 -1.92 -25.77
N THR A 408 21.86 -2.73 -26.30
CA THR A 408 22.10 -4.09 -25.81
C THR A 408 23.28 -4.12 -24.85
N SER A 409 23.44 -5.23 -24.11
CA SER A 409 24.41 -5.36 -23.03
C SER A 409 24.26 -4.26 -21.96
N ALA A 410 23.06 -3.69 -21.81
CA ALA A 410 22.80 -2.55 -20.96
C ALA A 410 22.15 -3.01 -19.65
N GLN A 411 22.88 -2.91 -18.54
CA GLN A 411 22.36 -3.19 -17.20
C GLN A 411 22.08 -1.88 -16.48
N THR A 412 20.81 -1.54 -16.24
CA THR A 412 20.46 -0.43 -15.36
C THR A 412 21.13 -0.61 -13.99
N THR A 413 21.77 0.44 -13.49
CA THR A 413 22.48 0.45 -12.20
C THR A 413 21.80 1.37 -11.18
N GLU A 414 21.06 2.38 -11.62
CA GLU A 414 20.32 3.29 -10.74
C GLU A 414 19.22 4.06 -11.50
N VAL A 415 18.12 4.35 -10.80
CA VAL A 415 17.13 5.36 -11.23
C VAL A 415 17.43 6.70 -10.56
N THR A 416 17.55 7.77 -11.34
CA THR A 416 17.83 9.12 -10.83
C THR A 416 16.59 10.00 -10.86
N GLY A 417 16.50 10.96 -9.92
CA GLY A 417 15.44 11.95 -9.90
C GLY A 417 15.76 13.20 -9.09
N ASP A 418 14.83 14.14 -9.08
CA ASP A 418 14.95 15.44 -8.38
C ASP A 418 14.37 15.42 -6.95
N GLY A 419 14.01 14.23 -6.48
CA GLY A 419 13.32 14.00 -5.20
C GLY A 419 11.79 13.94 -5.33
N GLN A 420 11.22 14.43 -6.43
CA GLN A 420 9.79 14.35 -6.71
C GLN A 420 9.48 13.38 -7.85
N LYS A 421 10.31 13.34 -8.90
CA LYS A 421 10.09 12.51 -10.08
C LYS A 421 11.41 12.05 -10.71
N VAL A 422 11.31 11.05 -11.59
CA VAL A 422 12.44 10.59 -12.42
C VAL A 422 12.95 11.74 -13.31
N ASN A 423 14.28 11.85 -13.40
CA ASN A 423 14.97 12.73 -14.36
C ASN A 423 15.99 11.97 -15.24
N GLY A 424 16.20 10.67 -14.98
CA GLY A 424 17.10 9.84 -15.75
C GLY A 424 17.27 8.44 -15.17
N LEU A 425 18.17 7.69 -15.80
CA LEU A 425 18.72 6.45 -15.28
C LEU A 425 20.22 6.38 -15.56
N ARG A 426 20.93 5.57 -14.78
CA ARG A 426 22.30 5.12 -15.07
C ARG A 426 22.28 3.66 -15.49
N TYR A 427 23.11 3.30 -16.45
CA TYR A 427 23.31 1.92 -16.83
C TYR A 427 24.79 1.63 -17.12
N LYS A 428 25.18 0.39 -16.86
CA LYS A 428 26.47 -0.17 -17.23
C LYS A 428 26.38 -0.88 -18.56
N ASN A 429 27.22 -0.52 -19.51
CA ASN A 429 27.49 -1.39 -20.65
C ASN A 429 28.32 -2.57 -20.16
N ARG A 430 27.74 -3.77 -20.16
CA ARG A 430 28.34 -4.99 -19.62
C ARG A 430 29.53 -5.49 -20.43
N THR A 431 29.65 -5.06 -21.69
CA THR A 431 30.75 -5.44 -22.59
C THR A 431 31.97 -4.56 -22.37
N THR A 432 31.79 -3.25 -22.21
CA THR A 432 32.90 -2.29 -22.06
C THR A 432 33.19 -1.94 -20.60
N GLY A 433 32.23 -2.14 -19.70
CA GLY A 433 32.29 -1.71 -18.31
C GLY A 433 31.96 -0.23 -18.09
N GLU A 434 31.66 0.52 -19.14
CA GLU A 434 31.34 1.96 -19.07
C GLU A 434 29.99 2.21 -18.40
N GLU A 435 29.93 3.22 -17.52
CA GLU A 435 28.69 3.70 -16.88
C GLU A 435 28.18 4.94 -17.63
N ILE A 436 26.93 4.90 -18.08
CA ILE A 436 26.33 5.91 -18.94
C ILE A 436 25.01 6.40 -18.32
N THR A 437 24.81 7.71 -18.32
CA THR A 437 23.58 8.35 -17.85
C THR A 437 22.66 8.69 -19.03
N VAL A 438 21.39 8.31 -18.94
CA VAL A 438 20.35 8.62 -19.92
C VAL A 438 19.34 9.57 -19.27
N PRO A 439 19.24 10.84 -19.70
CA PRO A 439 18.23 11.77 -19.20
C PRO A 439 16.86 11.45 -19.81
N LEU A 440 15.85 11.26 -18.97
CA LEU A 440 14.49 10.87 -19.36
C LEU A 440 13.49 11.15 -18.22
N GLU A 441 12.20 11.13 -18.54
CA GLU A 441 11.16 11.42 -17.54
C GLU A 441 10.40 10.16 -17.10
N GLY A 442 10.50 9.05 -17.84
CA GLY A 442 9.80 7.80 -17.53
C GLY A 442 10.62 6.52 -17.79
N ILE A 443 10.39 5.48 -16.99
CA ILE A 443 11.02 4.16 -17.10
C ILE A 443 9.93 3.11 -17.02
N PHE A 444 9.77 2.33 -18.08
CA PHE A 444 8.81 1.23 -18.17
C PHE A 444 9.54 -0.11 -18.02
N VAL A 445 9.37 -0.76 -16.87
CA VAL A 445 10.03 -2.05 -16.59
C VAL A 445 9.23 -3.18 -17.22
N GLN A 446 9.80 -3.85 -18.23
CA GLN A 446 9.20 -4.93 -19.02
C GLN A 446 10.07 -6.20 -19.01
N ILE A 447 10.69 -6.50 -17.86
CA ILE A 447 11.58 -7.66 -17.65
C ILE A 447 10.78 -8.98 -17.65
N GLY A 448 9.51 -8.90 -17.25
CA GLY A 448 8.58 -10.02 -17.29
C GLY A 448 7.60 -10.03 -16.12
N LEU A 449 6.55 -10.82 -16.28
CA LEU A 449 5.58 -11.14 -15.24
C LEU A 449 5.94 -12.49 -14.62
N LEU A 450 5.78 -12.61 -13.30
CA LEU A 450 5.85 -13.88 -12.59
C LEU A 450 4.46 -14.19 -12.04
N PRO A 451 3.72 -15.15 -12.62
CA PRO A 451 2.45 -15.62 -12.06
C PRO A 451 2.65 -16.09 -10.61
N ASN A 452 1.69 -15.81 -9.73
CA ASN A 452 1.73 -16.25 -8.33
C ASN A 452 1.18 -17.69 -8.22
N SER A 453 1.85 -18.62 -8.88
CA SER A 453 1.39 -20.00 -9.12
C SER A 453 2.42 -21.06 -8.76
N GLU A 454 3.59 -20.68 -8.24
CA GLU A 454 4.66 -21.64 -7.95
C GLU A 454 4.23 -22.73 -6.96
N TRP A 455 3.34 -22.37 -6.03
CA TRP A 455 2.72 -23.25 -5.03
C TRP A 455 1.73 -24.28 -5.62
N LEU A 456 1.38 -24.15 -6.90
CA LEU A 456 0.45 -25.04 -7.62
C LEU A 456 1.17 -26.12 -8.43
N LYS A 457 2.52 -26.07 -8.49
CA LYS A 457 3.31 -26.99 -9.29
C LYS A 457 3.06 -28.44 -8.86
N GLY A 458 2.61 -29.26 -9.81
CA GLY A 458 2.28 -30.67 -9.58
C GLY A 458 0.85 -30.92 -9.11
N ALA A 459 0.11 -29.90 -8.68
CA ALA A 459 -1.31 -30.00 -8.36
C ALA A 459 -2.19 -29.77 -9.60
N ILE A 460 -1.80 -28.83 -10.47
CA ILE A 460 -2.47 -28.51 -11.74
C ILE A 460 -1.46 -28.25 -12.85
N GLU A 461 -1.93 -28.22 -14.09
CA GLU A 461 -1.11 -27.91 -15.25
C GLU A 461 -0.72 -26.42 -15.28
N LEU A 462 0.56 -26.16 -15.52
CA LEU A 462 1.10 -24.81 -15.69
C LEU A 462 1.83 -24.72 -17.04
N SER A 463 1.71 -23.58 -17.71
CA SER A 463 2.49 -23.26 -18.91
C SER A 463 3.99 -23.23 -18.60
N PRO A 464 4.87 -23.27 -19.62
CA PRO A 464 6.32 -23.09 -19.42
C PRO A 464 6.71 -21.76 -18.75
N ARG A 465 5.80 -20.78 -18.72
CA ARG A 465 5.97 -19.46 -18.07
C ARG A 465 5.35 -19.41 -16.67
N GLY A 466 4.79 -20.51 -16.20
CA GLY A 466 4.15 -20.64 -14.89
C GLY A 466 2.69 -20.18 -14.87
N GLU A 467 2.06 -19.86 -16.01
CA GLU A 467 0.65 -19.48 -16.03
C GLU A 467 -0.23 -20.72 -15.85
N ILE A 468 -1.39 -20.59 -15.21
CA ILE A 468 -2.39 -21.68 -15.17
C ILE A 468 -2.97 -21.83 -16.59
N VAL A 469 -3.02 -23.06 -17.11
CA VAL A 469 -3.48 -23.38 -18.49
C VAL A 469 -4.99 -23.24 -18.65
#